data_AF-A0A3M6TV22-F1
#
_entry.id   AF-A0A3M6TV22-F1
#
_cell.length_a   1.000
_cell.length_b   1.000
_cell.length_c   1.000
_cell.angle_alpha   90.00
_cell.angle_beta   90.00
_cell.angle_gamma   90.00
#
_symmetry.space_group_name_H-M   'P 1'
#
loop_
_entity.id
_entity.type
_entity.pdbx_description
1 polymer ?
#
loop_
_entity_poly.entity_id
_entity_poly.type
_entity_poly.pdbx_seq_one_letter_code
_entity_poly.pdbx_strand_id
1 'polypeptide(L)'
;MAALSEILHCKRAQFRDEGQLIDVLLKVDEDVFPVHCTLLAASSDYFYAMFTNGVKEFNQEIIELKDESITSNALKIILEF
;
A
#
# COMPACT_ATOMS: atom_id res chain seq x y z
N MET A 1 -5.85 -19.87 14.86
CA MET A 1 -5.33 -19.17 13.66
C MET A 1 -5.91 -17.77 13.45
N ALA A 2 -7.10 -17.42 13.96
CA ALA A 2 -7.67 -16.07 13.85
C ALA A 2 -6.87 -14.96 14.59
N ALA A 3 -6.29 -15.24 15.75
CA ALA A 3 -5.58 -14.23 16.53
C ALA A 3 -4.35 -13.63 15.83
N LEU A 4 -3.65 -14.40 14.99
CA LEU A 4 -2.45 -13.91 14.30
C LEU A 4 -2.81 -12.94 13.18
N SER A 5 -3.88 -13.21 12.41
CA SER A 5 -4.34 -12.28 11.37
C SER A 5 -4.83 -10.97 12.00
N GLU A 6 -5.59 -11.04 13.09
CA GLU A 6 -6.04 -9.83 13.81
C GLU A 6 -4.87 -8.97 14.30
N ILE A 7 -3.83 -9.59 14.89
CA ILE A 7 -2.63 -8.87 15.33
C ILE A 7 -1.92 -8.21 14.14
N LEU A 8 -1.80 -8.91 13.01
CA LEU A 8 -1.18 -8.37 11.79
C LEU A 8 -1.95 -7.16 11.24
N HIS A 9 -3.28 -7.22 11.17
CA HIS A 9 -4.10 -6.09 10.73
C HIS A 9 -3.93 -4.87 11.65
N CYS A 10 -4.00 -5.08 12.97
CA CYS A 10 -3.79 -3.98 13.93
C CYS A 10 -2.40 -3.36 13.81
N LYS A 11 -1.35 -4.19 13.68
CA LYS A 11 0.03 -3.70 13.56
C LYS A 11 0.27 -2.97 12.24
N ARG A 12 -0.29 -3.46 11.14
CA ARG A 12 -0.22 -2.80 9.83
C ARG A 12 -0.83 -1.39 9.88
N ALA A 13 -2.04 -1.26 10.43
CA ALA A 13 -2.68 0.04 10.59
C ALA A 13 -1.85 0.97 11.48
N GLN A 14 -1.41 0.48 12.64
CA GLN A 14 -0.56 1.24 13.57
C GLN A 14 0.71 1.77 12.88
N PHE A 15 1.46 0.90 12.20
CA PHE A 15 2.71 1.32 11.54
C PHE A 15 2.48 2.31 10.42
N ARG A 16 1.36 2.19 9.68
CA ARG A 16 1.00 3.17 8.66
C ARG A 16 0.71 4.53 9.27
N ASP A 17 -0.09 4.57 10.33
CA ASP A 17 -0.48 5.82 10.99
C ASP A 17 0.73 6.51 11.65
N GLU A 18 1.69 5.73 12.15
CA GLU A 18 2.97 6.21 12.69
C GLU A 18 4.04 6.49 11.61
N GLY A 19 3.75 6.22 10.33
CA GLY A 19 4.70 6.40 9.23
C GLY A 19 5.92 5.47 9.26
N GLN A 20 5.82 4.35 9.97
CA GLN A 20 6.90 3.36 10.13
C GLN A 20 6.89 2.33 8.99
N LEU A 21 8.10 1.93 8.58
CA LEU A 21 8.34 0.91 7.54
C LEU A 21 7.69 1.25 6.18
N ILE A 22 7.39 2.52 5.94
CA ILE A 22 6.79 2.98 4.68
C ILE A 22 7.86 3.04 3.59
N ASP A 23 7.67 2.23 2.56
CA ASP A 23 8.61 2.10 1.45
C ASP A 23 8.18 2.94 0.23
N VAL A 24 6.88 3.24 0.08
CA VAL A 24 6.29 4.00 -1.04
C VAL A 24 5.19 4.94 -0.59
N LEU A 25 5.08 6.07 -1.29
CA LEU A 25 3.92 6.95 -1.25
C LEU A 25 3.10 6.75 -2.53
N LEU A 26 1.93 6.13 -2.43
CA LEU A 26 1.04 5.99 -3.58
C LEU A 26 0.19 7.25 -3.72
N LYS A 27 0.29 7.93 -4.86
CA LYS A 27 -0.62 9.01 -5.22
C LYS A 27 -1.74 8.45 -6.10
N VAL A 28 -2.98 8.63 -5.67
CA VAL A 28 -4.19 8.32 -6.45
C VAL A 28 -5.04 9.59 -6.48
N ASP A 29 -5.48 10.00 -7.65
CA ASP A 29 -6.16 11.29 -7.82
C ASP A 29 -5.30 12.43 -7.22
N GLU A 30 -5.84 13.14 -6.23
CA GLU A 30 -5.16 14.18 -5.45
C GLU A 30 -4.70 13.70 -4.06
N ASP A 31 -5.02 12.46 -3.67
CA ASP A 31 -4.67 11.90 -2.36
C ASP A 31 -3.32 11.16 -2.41
N VAL A 32 -2.56 11.23 -1.32
CA VAL A 32 -1.29 10.50 -1.15
C VAL A 32 -1.40 9.54 0.04
N PHE A 33 -1.02 8.29 -0.19
CA PHE A 33 -1.13 7.20 0.78
C PHE A 33 0.26 6.64 1.11
N PRO A 34 0.69 6.71 2.37
CA PRO A 34 1.87 5.96 2.81
C PRO A 34 1.53 4.47 2.86
N VAL A 35 2.33 3.65 2.17
CA VAL A 35 2.06 2.21 2.06
C VAL A 35 3.29 1.34 2.26
N HIS A 36 3.05 0.15 2.80
CA HIS A 36 3.99 -0.96 2.82
C HIS A 36 3.81 -1.77 1.52
N CYS A 37 4.74 -1.67 0.57
CA CYS A 37 4.62 -2.34 -0.73
C CYS A 37 4.47 -3.85 -0.62
N THR A 38 5.21 -4.46 0.31
CA THR A 38 5.15 -5.90 0.56
C THR A 38 3.73 -6.35 0.93
N LEU A 39 3.01 -5.56 1.74
CA LEU A 39 1.64 -5.91 2.15
C LEU A 39 0.65 -5.75 1.00
N LEU A 40 0.76 -4.70 0.20
CA LEU A 40 -0.09 -4.52 -0.99
C LEU A 40 0.18 -5.59 -2.04
N ALA A 41 1.44 -5.94 -2.29
CA ALA A 41 1.84 -6.98 -3.21
C ALA A 41 1.36 -8.37 -2.78
N ALA A 42 1.43 -8.67 -1.48
CA ALA A 42 0.91 -9.92 -0.93
C ALA A 42 -0.61 -10.05 -1.07
N SER A 43 -1.33 -8.93 -1.09
CA SER A 43 -2.79 -8.89 -1.19
C SER A 43 -3.32 -8.75 -2.63
N SER A 44 -2.46 -8.48 -3.62
CA SER A 44 -2.89 -8.19 -4.99
C SER A 44 -1.77 -8.37 -6.01
N ASP A 45 -2.03 -9.23 -7.00
CA ASP A 45 -1.13 -9.45 -8.15
C ASP A 45 -0.90 -8.17 -8.97
N TYR A 46 -1.88 -7.25 -8.99
CA TYR A 46 -1.72 -5.95 -9.65
C TYR A 46 -0.60 -5.14 -8.97
N PHE A 47 -0.65 -5.04 -7.64
CA PHE A 47 0.37 -4.30 -6.88
C PHE A 47 1.71 -5.03 -6.91
N TYR A 48 1.71 -6.36 -6.86
CA TYR A 48 2.92 -7.15 -7.05
C TYR A 48 3.59 -6.82 -8.39
N ALA A 49 2.86 -6.94 -9.50
CA ALA A 49 3.39 -6.66 -10.83
C ALA A 49 3.87 -5.20 -10.98
N MET A 50 3.10 -4.24 -10.45
CA MET A 50 3.48 -2.83 -10.44
C MET A 50 4.80 -2.59 -9.70
N PHE A 51 4.96 -3.20 -8.52
CA PHE A 51 6.15 -3.05 -7.68
C PHE A 51 7.34 -3.91 -8.12
N THR A 52 7.17 -4.91 -8.99
CA THR A 52 8.29 -5.70 -9.51
C THR A 52 8.75 -5.25 -10.90
N ASN A 53 7.88 -4.60 -11.68
CA ASN A 53 8.20 -4.23 -13.07
C ASN A 53 8.72 -2.79 -13.23
N GLY A 54 8.60 -1.91 -12.22
CA GLY A 54 8.81 -0.47 -12.41
C GLY A 54 9.70 0.25 -11.39
N VAL A 55 9.92 -0.28 -10.20
CA VAL A 55 10.62 0.44 -9.12
C VAL A 55 12.06 -0.04 -9.01
N LYS A 56 13.00 0.82 -9.40
CA LYS A 56 14.44 0.51 -9.42
C LYS A 56 15.10 0.63 -8.05
N GLU A 57 14.55 1.41 -7.13
CA GLU A 57 15.00 1.51 -5.73
C GLU A 57 13.85 2.05 -4.85
N PHE A 58 13.51 1.33 -3.77
CA PHE A 58 12.54 1.78 -2.75
C PHE A 58 13.18 2.84 -1.86
N ASN A 59 13.13 4.11 -2.28
CA ASN A 59 13.69 5.23 -1.52
C ASN A 59 12.64 6.32 -1.27
N GLN A 60 11.46 5.90 -0.79
CA GLN A 60 10.29 6.78 -0.57
C GLN A 60 9.87 7.55 -1.84
N GLU A 61 9.85 6.85 -2.97
CA GLU A 61 9.37 7.44 -4.23
C GLU A 61 7.85 7.61 -4.20
N ILE A 62 7.36 8.75 -4.70
CA ILE A 62 5.93 8.95 -4.95
C ILE A 62 5.60 8.24 -6.26
N ILE A 63 4.79 7.19 -6.18
CA ILE A 63 4.30 6.46 -7.34
C ILE A 63 2.87 6.93 -7.61
N GLU A 64 2.68 7.62 -8.74
CA GLU A 64 1.35 8.03 -9.19
C GLU A 64 0.66 6.88 -9.93
N LEU A 65 -0.46 6.42 -9.38
CA LEU A 65 -1.37 5.49 -10.01
C LEU A 65 -2.20 6.24 -11.03
N LYS A 66 -1.96 5.94 -12.31
CA LYS A 66 -2.68 6.55 -13.45
C LYS A 66 -3.85 5.70 -13.96
N ASP A 67 -4.11 4.59 -13.29
CA ASP A 67 -5.22 3.71 -13.66
C ASP A 67 -6.54 4.34 -13.21
N GLU A 68 -7.33 4.84 -14.16
CA GLU A 68 -8.62 5.48 -13.91
C GLU A 68 -9.65 4.54 -13.23
N SER A 69 -9.41 3.23 -13.21
CA SER A 69 -10.25 2.27 -12.50
C SER A 69 -9.98 2.21 -10.99
N ILE A 70 -8.84 2.75 -10.53
CA ILE A 70 -8.46 2.77 -9.11
C ILE A 70 -8.68 4.19 -8.56
N THR A 71 -9.71 4.33 -7.73
CA THR A 71 -10.02 5.60 -7.05
C THR A 71 -9.42 5.65 -5.66
N SER A 72 -9.21 6.85 -5.12
CA SER A 72 -8.74 7.04 -3.74
C SER A 72 -9.61 6.35 -2.69
N ASN A 73 -10.91 6.26 -2.92
CA ASN A 73 -11.82 5.57 -2.01
C ASN A 73 -11.64 4.03 -2.07
N ALA A 74 -11.43 3.48 -3.26
CA ALA A 74 -11.13 2.06 -3.41
C ALA A 74 -9.81 1.69 -2.73
N LEU A 75 -8.78 2.53 -2.87
CA LEU A 75 -7.49 2.28 -2.22
C LEU A 75 -7.60 2.37 -0.69
N LYS A 76 -8.39 3.30 -0.13
CA LYS A 76 -8.66 3.36 1.33
C LYS A 76 -9.23 2.04 1.84
N ILE A 77 -10.21 1.47 1.15
CA ILE A 77 -10.82 0.18 1.54
C ILE A 77 -9.76 -0.94 1.54
N ILE A 78 -8.90 -1.00 0.52
CA ILE A 78 -7.82 -2.01 0.42
C ILE A 78 -6.77 -1.83 1.54
N LEU A 79 -6.58 -0.60 2.03
CA LEU A 79 -5.66 -0.29 3.11
C LEU A 79 -6.26 -0.59 4.49
N GLU A 80 -7.58 -0.54 4.63
CA GLU A 80 -8.32 -0.92 5.84
C GLU A 80 -8.52 -2.44 5.97
N PHE A 81 -8.56 -3.15 4.84
CA PHE A 81 -8.56 -4.62 4.77
C PHE A 81 -7.16 -5.17 5.04
#